data_AF-A0A6P6FSK3-F1
#
_entry.id   AF-A0A6P6FSK3-F1
#
_cell.length_a   1.000
_cell.length_b   1.000
_cell.length_c   1.000
_cell.angle_alpha   90.00
_cell.angle_beta   90.00
_cell.angle_gamma   90.00
#
_symmetry.space_group_name_H-M   'P 1'
#
loop_
_entity.id
_entity.type
_entity.pdbx_description
1 polymer ?
#
loop_
_entity_poly.entity_id
_entity_poly.type
_entity_poly.pdbx_seq_one_letter_code
_entity_poly.pdbx_strand_id
1 'polypeptide(L)'
;MYNLARRLPNVSSVCPICASIDETVLHVLWGCFAAKTVWKELDFYNCVKNSLDNSFVSLCSSVFSSLSSVQQEQFAWVIWRLWNRVNAHVHGNTLTSDKSILDGVIMLQTEYKEANSLSLTHAMPASKISWTPPIGNRLKINVDAATQN
;
A
#
# COMPACT_ATOMS: atom_id res chain seq x y z
N MET A 1 -0.27 -11.96 -2.73
CA MET A 1 -0.31 -13.16 -3.59
C MET A 1 -1.01 -14.38 -2.99
N TYR A 2 -1.67 -14.29 -1.82
CA TYR A 2 -2.58 -15.33 -1.29
C TYR A 2 -3.63 -15.84 -2.31
N ASN A 3 -4.10 -14.95 -3.20
CA ASN A 3 -5.05 -15.30 -4.26
C ASN A 3 -4.41 -15.97 -5.50
N LEU A 4 -3.10 -15.83 -5.73
CA LEU A 4 -2.40 -16.46 -6.86
C LEU A 4 -1.93 -17.88 -6.54
N ALA A 5 -1.39 -18.12 -5.34
CA ALA A 5 -0.96 -19.47 -4.92
C ALA A 5 -2.13 -20.47 -4.86
N ARG A 6 -3.35 -19.99 -4.55
CA ARG A 6 -4.57 -20.81 -4.64
C ARG A 6 -4.95 -21.20 -6.08
N ARG A 7 -4.44 -20.49 -7.08
CA ARG A 7 -4.83 -20.65 -8.50
C ARG A 7 -3.72 -21.23 -9.38
N LEU A 8 -2.47 -21.27 -8.92
CA LEU A 8 -1.31 -21.73 -9.70
C LEU A 8 -0.44 -22.73 -8.89
N PRO A 9 -0.22 -23.96 -9.39
CA PRO A 9 0.41 -25.06 -8.63
C PRO A 9 1.87 -24.86 -8.17
N ASN A 10 2.56 -23.78 -8.56
CA ASN A 10 4.01 -23.62 -8.35
C ASN A 10 4.39 -22.24 -7.76
N VAL A 11 3.46 -21.55 -7.11
CA VAL A 11 3.75 -20.27 -6.46
C VAL A 11 4.03 -20.54 -4.98
N SER A 12 5.20 -20.09 -4.52
CA SER A 12 5.57 -20.12 -3.10
C SER A 12 4.48 -19.47 -2.26
N SER A 13 4.02 -20.17 -1.21
CA SER A 13 3.09 -19.59 -0.23
C SER A 13 3.79 -18.70 0.78
N VAL A 14 5.13 -18.73 0.87
CA VAL A 14 5.87 -17.94 1.85
C VAL A 14 6.08 -16.51 1.39
N CYS A 15 6.12 -15.60 2.36
CA CYS A 15 6.36 -14.18 2.17
C CYS A 15 7.64 -13.97 1.37
N PRO A 16 7.59 -13.24 0.23
CA PRO A 16 8.74 -13.10 -0.65
C PRO A 16 9.84 -12.22 -0.04
N ILE A 17 9.53 -11.44 1.01
CA ILE A 17 10.50 -10.57 1.68
C ILE A 17 11.28 -11.31 2.76
N CYS A 18 10.61 -12.12 3.60
CA CYS A 18 11.23 -12.78 4.75
C CYS A 18 11.54 -14.26 4.51
N ALA A 19 10.95 -14.86 3.47
CA ALA A 19 11.03 -16.28 3.14
C ALA A 19 10.71 -17.26 4.30
N SER A 20 10.00 -16.80 5.34
CA SER A 20 9.87 -17.52 6.62
C SER A 20 8.43 -17.86 7.02
N ILE A 21 7.46 -17.01 6.70
CA ILE A 21 6.06 -17.16 7.12
C ILE A 21 5.18 -17.08 5.88
N ASP A 22 4.04 -17.77 5.87
CA ASP A 22 3.06 -17.67 4.80
C ASP A 22 2.66 -16.22 4.51
N GLU A 23 2.60 -15.92 3.22
CA GLU A 23 2.30 -14.62 2.68
C GLU A 23 0.82 -14.29 2.91
N THR A 24 0.57 -13.44 3.90
CA THR A 24 -0.69 -12.73 4.08
C THR A 24 -0.46 -11.24 3.94
N VAL A 25 -1.51 -10.49 3.54
CA VAL A 25 -1.44 -9.02 3.48
C VAL A 25 -1.02 -8.46 4.84
N LEU A 26 -1.59 -8.99 5.93
CA LEU A 26 -1.24 -8.62 7.29
C LEU A 26 0.24 -8.92 7.60
N HIS A 27 0.74 -10.11 7.25
CA HIS A 27 2.14 -10.44 7.49
C HIS A 27 3.07 -9.51 6.71
N VAL A 28 2.89 -9.42 5.40
CA VAL A 28 3.79 -8.67 4.51
C VAL A 28 3.88 -7.19 4.90
N LEU A 29 2.76 -6.58 5.30
CA LEU A 29 2.67 -5.16 5.60
C LEU A 29 2.91 -4.82 7.08
N TRP A 30 2.73 -5.77 8.01
CA TRP A 30 2.80 -5.50 9.45
C TRP A 30 3.62 -6.53 10.23
N GLY A 31 3.28 -7.81 10.07
CA GLY A 31 3.87 -8.90 10.87
C GLY A 31 5.32 -9.26 10.54
N CYS A 32 5.75 -9.00 9.30
CA CYS A 32 7.06 -9.35 8.75
C CYS A 32 8.18 -8.62 9.49
N PHE A 33 9.28 -9.32 9.80
CA PHE A 33 10.41 -8.68 10.49
C PHE A 33 10.98 -7.50 9.69
N ALA A 34 11.03 -7.60 8.36
CA ALA A 34 11.49 -6.54 7.48
C ALA A 34 10.47 -5.40 7.31
N ALA A 35 9.18 -5.63 7.61
CA ALA A 35 8.23 -4.53 7.74
C ALA A 35 8.41 -3.84 9.10
N LYS A 36 8.60 -4.63 10.17
CA LYS A 36 8.81 -4.12 11.53
C LYS A 36 10.04 -3.24 11.67
N THR A 37 11.09 -3.43 10.89
CA THR A 37 12.25 -2.52 10.88
C THR A 37 11.86 -1.12 10.43
N VAL A 38 11.06 -0.99 9.35
CA VAL A 38 10.50 0.29 8.90
C VAL A 38 9.58 0.89 9.95
N TRP A 39 8.69 0.09 10.53
CA TRP A 39 7.74 0.58 11.54
C TRP A 39 8.41 1.13 12.80
N LYS A 40 9.52 0.53 13.23
CA LYS A 40 10.27 0.99 14.43
C LYS A 40 10.85 2.40 14.30
N GLU A 41 11.02 2.90 13.08
CA GLU A 41 11.50 4.25 12.81
C GLU A 41 10.39 5.31 12.93
N LEU A 42 9.13 4.89 13.16
CA LEU A 42 8.00 5.81 13.32
C LEU A 42 7.67 6.03 14.79
N ASP A 43 7.57 7.30 15.20
CA ASP A 43 7.33 7.70 16.59
C ASP A 43 6.06 7.06 17.19
N PHE A 44 5.01 6.90 16.38
CA PHE A 44 3.73 6.36 16.84
C PHE A 44 3.71 4.84 16.97
N TYR A 45 4.72 4.13 16.47
CA TYR A 45 4.68 2.66 16.41
C TYR A 45 4.56 2.01 17.79
N ASN A 46 5.15 2.61 18.82
CA ASN A 46 5.02 2.11 20.19
C ASN A 46 3.57 2.08 20.69
N CYS A 47 2.68 2.95 20.18
CA CYS A 47 1.27 2.98 20.54
C CYS A 47 0.48 1.83 19.90
N VAL A 48 0.94 1.30 18.76
CA VAL A 48 0.16 0.38 17.92
C VAL A 48 0.79 -1.01 17.75
N LYS A 49 2.07 -1.18 18.10
CA LYS A 49 2.85 -2.43 17.90
C LYS A 49 2.25 -3.69 18.54
N ASN A 50 1.44 -3.51 19.58
CA ASN A 50 0.82 -4.60 20.34
C ASN A 50 -0.57 -4.99 19.80
N SER A 51 -0.97 -4.47 18.63
CA SER A 51 -2.18 -4.92 17.95
C SER A 51 -2.15 -6.45 17.78
N LEU A 52 -3.22 -7.11 18.23
CA LEU A 52 -3.47 -8.56 18.10
C LEU A 52 -4.44 -8.86 16.95
N ASP A 53 -4.50 -7.96 15.97
CA ASP A 53 -5.42 -8.06 14.85
C ASP A 53 -5.13 -9.28 13.97
N ASN A 54 -6.19 -10.01 13.64
CA ASN A 54 -6.11 -11.22 12.82
C ASN A 54 -6.30 -10.96 11.32
N SER A 55 -6.61 -9.72 10.95
CA SER A 55 -6.81 -9.29 9.57
C SER A 55 -6.19 -7.92 9.32
N PHE A 56 -5.88 -7.63 8.07
CA PHE A 56 -5.39 -6.30 7.69
C PHE A 56 -6.45 -5.21 7.93
N VAL A 57 -7.73 -5.53 7.72
CA VAL A 57 -8.82 -4.58 7.93
C VAL A 57 -8.96 -4.21 9.40
N SER A 58 -8.95 -5.21 10.28
CA SER A 58 -9.07 -4.95 11.73
C SER A 58 -7.85 -4.19 12.27
N LEU A 59 -6.65 -4.46 11.74
CA LEU A 59 -5.45 -3.65 11.99
C LEU A 59 -5.65 -2.19 11.60
N CYS A 60 -6.15 -1.91 10.39
CA CYS A 60 -6.41 -0.53 9.97
C CYS A 60 -7.41 0.16 10.92
N SER A 61 -8.48 -0.53 11.32
CA SER A 61 -9.48 0.02 12.25
C SER A 61 -8.88 0.35 13.62
N SER A 62 -8.08 -0.56 14.20
CA SER A 62 -7.49 -0.37 15.52
C SER A 62 -6.43 0.74 15.51
N VAL A 63 -5.56 0.73 14.49
CA VAL A 63 -4.52 1.74 14.29
C VAL A 63 -5.15 3.12 14.09
N PHE A 64 -6.13 3.26 13.19
CA PHE A 64 -6.74 4.56 12.93
C PHE A 64 -7.53 5.11 14.11
N SER A 65 -8.12 4.25 14.93
CA SER A 65 -8.78 4.67 16.17
C SER A 65 -7.79 5.19 17.23
N SER A 66 -6.51 4.86 17.10
CA SER A 66 -5.46 5.18 18.09
C SER A 66 -4.52 6.31 17.66
N LEU A 67 -4.58 6.74 16.40
CA LEU A 67 -3.64 7.67 15.78
C LEU A 67 -4.30 9.00 15.43
N SER A 68 -3.51 10.09 15.46
CA SER A 68 -3.93 11.37 14.91
C SER A 68 -4.05 11.32 13.38
N SER A 69 -4.75 12.28 12.76
CA SER A 69 -4.89 12.34 11.29
C SER A 69 -3.54 12.33 10.55
N VAL A 70 -2.54 13.04 11.08
CA VAL A 70 -1.18 13.09 10.51
C VAL A 70 -0.51 11.72 10.58
N GLN A 71 -0.66 11.02 11.71
CA GLN A 71 -0.09 9.68 11.89
C GLN A 71 -0.83 8.63 11.05
N GLN A 72 -2.15 8.76 10.88
CA GLN A 72 -2.94 7.93 9.97
C GLN A 72 -2.48 8.09 8.52
N GLU A 73 -2.23 9.32 8.08
CA GLU A 73 -1.68 9.60 6.75
C GLU A 73 -0.30 8.96 6.59
N GLN A 74 0.61 9.17 7.55
CA GLN A 74 1.94 8.56 7.53
C GLN A 74 1.87 7.02 7.50
N PHE A 75 0.96 6.42 8.28
CA PHE A 75 0.70 4.99 8.25
C PHE A 75 0.27 4.51 6.86
N ALA A 76 -0.65 5.22 6.20
CA ALA A 76 -1.10 4.90 4.85
C ALA A 76 0.04 4.95 3.82
N TRP A 77 0.91 5.98 3.91
CA TRP A 77 2.08 6.08 3.04
C TRP A 77 3.07 4.93 3.24
N VAL A 78 3.33 4.55 4.49
CA VAL A 78 4.25 3.43 4.79
C VAL A 78 3.67 2.11 4.28
N ILE A 79 2.37 1.87 4.47
CA ILE A 79 1.67 0.70 3.88
C ILE A 79 1.85 0.67 2.36
N TRP A 80 1.62 1.79 1.69
CA TRP A 80 1.78 1.90 0.25
C TRP A 80 3.21 1.57 -0.19
N ARG A 81 4.23 2.11 0.49
CA ARG A 81 5.64 1.85 0.18
C ARG A 81 6.05 0.41 0.45
N LEU A 82 5.58 -0.19 1.54
CA LEU A 82 5.83 -1.61 1.85
C LEU A 82 5.23 -2.52 0.79
N TRP A 83 4.01 -2.22 0.31
CA TRP A 83 3.38 -2.95 -0.79
C TRP A 83 4.19 -2.80 -2.09
N ASN A 84 4.64 -1.59 -2.41
CA ASN A 84 5.48 -1.35 -3.59
C ASN A 84 6.83 -2.07 -3.50
N ARG A 85 7.46 -2.16 -2.32
CA ARG A 85 8.67 -2.98 -2.13
C ARG A 85 8.42 -4.45 -2.49
N VAL A 86 7.28 -4.98 -2.09
CA VAL A 86 6.90 -6.37 -2.39
C VAL A 86 6.70 -6.56 -3.88
N ASN A 87 5.97 -5.65 -4.53
CA ASN A 87 5.77 -5.70 -5.97
C ASN A 87 7.10 -5.57 -6.75
N ALA A 88 7.98 -4.65 -6.33
CA ALA A 88 9.29 -4.45 -6.95
C ALA A 88 10.19 -5.69 -6.79
N HIS A 89 10.14 -6.34 -5.64
CA HIS A 89 10.91 -7.56 -5.41
C HIS A 89 10.40 -8.72 -6.28
N VAL A 90 9.08 -8.89 -6.35
CA VAL A 90 8.44 -10.00 -7.07
C VAL A 90 8.53 -9.83 -8.59
N HIS A 91 8.36 -8.61 -9.10
CA HIS A 91 8.27 -8.35 -10.54
C HIS A 91 9.54 -7.75 -11.15
N GLY A 92 10.41 -7.16 -10.33
CA GLY A 92 11.60 -6.44 -10.79
C GLY A 92 12.91 -6.92 -10.18
N ASN A 93 12.91 -8.01 -9.38
CA ASN A 93 14.07 -8.54 -8.66
C ASN A 93 14.84 -7.47 -7.85
N THR A 94 14.16 -6.41 -7.43
CA THR A 94 14.77 -5.28 -6.74
C THR A 94 14.24 -5.20 -5.32
N LEU A 95 15.13 -5.22 -4.32
CA LEU A 95 14.77 -5.05 -2.92
C LEU A 95 15.22 -3.67 -2.43
N THR A 96 14.25 -2.79 -2.18
CA THR A 96 14.52 -1.45 -1.66
C THR A 96 14.83 -1.49 -0.17
N SER A 97 15.82 -0.70 0.27
CA SER A 97 16.19 -0.57 1.68
C SER A 97 15.11 0.13 2.50
N ASP A 98 15.14 -0.08 3.82
CA ASP A 98 14.21 0.58 4.76
C ASP A 98 14.35 2.11 4.71
N LYS A 99 15.59 2.60 4.59
CA LYS A 99 15.86 4.02 4.38
C LYS A 99 15.18 4.56 3.11
N SER A 100 15.27 3.84 2.00
CA SER A 100 14.61 4.23 0.74
C SER A 100 13.08 4.25 0.87
N ILE A 101 12.51 3.38 1.71
CA ILE A 101 11.08 3.44 2.03
C ILE A 101 10.75 4.75 2.75
N LEU A 102 11.46 5.04 3.84
CA LEU A 102 11.20 6.21 4.70
C LEU A 102 11.45 7.54 3.98
N ASP A 103 12.56 7.66 3.25
CA ASP A 103 12.86 8.82 2.42
C ASP A 103 11.73 9.04 1.38
N GLY A 104 11.23 7.95 0.80
CA GLY A 104 10.10 8.00 -0.13
C GLY A 104 8.78 8.43 0.52
N VAL A 105 8.54 8.10 1.80
CA VAL A 105 7.36 8.59 2.54
C VAL A 105 7.43 10.11 2.72
N ILE A 106 8.60 10.62 3.12
CA ILE A 106 8.81 12.07 3.31
C ILE A 106 8.62 12.83 2.00
N MET A 107 9.15 12.29 0.90
CA MET A 107 9.00 12.86 -0.43
C MET A 107 7.54 12.91 -0.86
N LEU A 108 6.80 11.79 -0.74
CA LEU A 108 5.38 11.73 -1.09
C LEU A 108 4.52 12.68 -0.24
N GLN A 109 4.82 12.82 1.04
CA GLN A 109 4.13 13.78 1.91
C GLN A 109 4.36 15.22 1.47
N THR A 110 5.59 15.55 1.04
CA THR A 110 5.92 16.88 0.51
C THR A 110 5.20 17.14 -0.81
N GLU A 111 5.31 16.23 -1.76
CA GLU A 111 4.64 16.32 -3.08
C GLU A 111 3.12 16.45 -2.93
N TYR A 112 2.52 15.66 -2.04
CA TYR A 112 1.08 15.73 -1.78
C TYR A 112 0.67 17.09 -1.23
N LYS A 113 1.45 17.66 -0.28
CA LYS A 113 1.18 18.99 0.25
C LYS A 113 1.29 20.06 -0.83
N GLU A 114 2.35 20.02 -1.64
CA GLU A 114 2.56 20.96 -2.74
C GLU A 114 1.43 20.90 -3.78
N ALA A 115 1.06 19.71 -4.24
CA ALA A 115 0.00 19.52 -5.22
C ALA A 115 -1.38 20.02 -4.72
N ASN A 116 -1.68 19.81 -3.44
CA ASN A 116 -2.94 20.29 -2.86
C ASN A 116 -2.93 21.79 -2.55
N SER A 117 -1.76 22.36 -2.26
CA SER A 117 -1.59 23.81 -2.13
C SER A 117 -1.90 24.54 -3.44
N LEU A 118 -1.45 23.96 -4.56
CA LEU A 118 -1.70 24.51 -5.91
C LEU A 118 -3.17 24.36 -6.33
N SER A 119 -3.83 23.26 -5.99
CA SER A 119 -5.24 23.02 -6.36
C SER A 119 -6.24 23.98 -5.71
N LEU A 120 -5.95 24.51 -4.51
CA LEU A 120 -6.79 25.54 -3.89
C LEU A 120 -6.77 26.87 -4.67
N THR A 121 -5.71 27.13 -5.44
CA THR A 121 -5.56 28.35 -6.25
C THR A 121 -6.12 28.22 -7.67
N HIS A 122 -6.27 26.98 -8.17
CA HIS A 122 -6.72 26.64 -9.52
C HIS A 122 -7.86 25.62 -9.47
N ALA A 123 -8.92 25.92 -8.71
CA ALA A 123 -10.15 25.15 -8.76
C ALA A 123 -10.81 25.35 -10.14
N MET A 124 -10.34 24.61 -11.14
CA MET A 124 -11.10 24.42 -12.37
C MET A 124 -12.45 23.80 -11.97
N PRO A 125 -13.58 24.27 -12.52
CA PRO A 125 -14.85 23.61 -12.26
C PRO A 125 -14.68 22.14 -12.62
N ALA A 126 -14.86 21.26 -11.63
CA ALA A 126 -14.85 19.82 -11.86
C ALA A 126 -15.89 19.56 -12.94
N SER A 127 -15.43 19.28 -14.16
CA SER A 127 -16.31 18.76 -15.20
C SER A 127 -16.89 17.50 -14.58
N LYS A 128 -18.21 17.47 -14.36
CA LYS A 128 -18.91 16.29 -13.89
C LYS A 128 -18.81 15.25 -15.00
N ILE A 129 -17.67 14.57 -15.09
CA ILE A 129 -17.50 13.38 -15.90
C ILE A 129 -18.22 12.28 -15.13
N SER A 130 -19.53 12.23 -15.30
CA SER A 130 -20.33 11.12 -14.83
C SER A 130 -20.13 9.98 -15.81
N TRP A 131 -19.82 8.80 -15.28
CA TRP A 131 -19.84 7.59 -16.08
C TRP A 131 -21.23 7.39 -16.67
N THR A 132 -21.33 7.31 -17.99
CA THR A 132 -22.57 6.96 -18.69
C THR A 132 -22.48 5.53 -19.23
N PRO A 133 -23.55 4.73 -19.08
CA PRO A 133 -23.58 3.39 -19.63
C PRO A 133 -23.49 3.45 -21.17
N PRO A 134 -22.84 2.47 -21.81
CA PRO A 134 -22.79 2.40 -23.27
C PRO A 134 -24.19 2.26 -23.87
N ILE A 135 -24.43 2.91 -25.01
CA ILE A 135 -25.73 2.84 -25.70
C ILE A 135 -25.88 1.48 -26.40
N GLY A 136 -27.04 0.83 -26.23
CA GLY A 136 -27.42 -0.42 -26.92
C GLY A 136 -26.78 -1.68 -26.35
N ASN A 137 -26.55 -2.69 -27.20
CA ASN A 137 -25.92 -3.98 -26.83
C ASN A 137 -24.38 -3.91 -26.75
N ARG A 138 -23.82 -2.81 -26.26
CA ARG A 138 -22.36 -2.62 -26.16
C ARG A 138 -21.89 -2.79 -24.71
N LEU A 139 -20.79 -3.52 -24.54
CA LEU A 139 -20.11 -3.67 -23.25
C LEU A 139 -18.88 -2.77 -23.21
N LYS A 140 -18.76 -1.94 -22.17
CA LYS A 140 -17.54 -1.17 -21.88
C LYS A 140 -16.76 -1.90 -20.79
N ILE A 141 -15.60 -2.42 -21.17
CA ILE A 141 -14.65 -3.05 -20.24
C ILE A 141 -13.47 -2.10 -20.10
N ASN A 142 -13.16 -1.69 -18.87
CA ASN A 142 -11.90 -1.03 -18.59
C ASN A 142 -10.87 -2.13 -18.33
N VAL A 143 -9.77 -2.14 -19.08
CA VAL A 143 -8.68 -3.10 -18.92
C VAL A 143 -7.39 -2.32 -18.67
N ASP A 144 -6.80 -2.52 -17.51
CA ASP A 144 -5.43 -2.13 -17.17
C ASP A 144 -4.47 -3.24 -17.64
N ALA A 145 -4.14 -3.23 -18.93
CA ALA A 145 -3.20 -4.21 -19.47
C ALA A 145 -1.77 -3.84 -19.06
N ALA A 146 -1.15 -4.67 -18.22
CA ALA A 146 0.31 -4.70 -18.08
C ALA A 146 0.88 -5.52 -19.26
N THR A 147 1.55 -4.85 -20.20
CA THR A 147 2.28 -5.52 -21.28
C THR A 147 3.69 -5.84 -20.81
N GLN A 148 4.15 -7.08 -21.00
CA GLN A 148 5.57 -7.41 -20.85
C GLN A 148 6.34 -6.80 -22.03
N ASN A 149 7.38 -6.02 -21.75
CA ASN A 149 8.41 -5.66 -22.73
C ASN A 149 9.55 -6.67 -22.65
#